data_AF-A0A2W0A8N5-F1
#
_entry.id   AF-A0A2W0A8N5-F1
#
_cell.length_a   1.000
_cell.length_b   1.000
_cell.length_c   1.000
_cell.angle_alpha   90.00
_cell.angle_beta   90.00
_cell.angle_gamma   90.00
#
_symmetry.space_group_name_H-M   'P 1'
#
loop_
_entity.id
_entity.type
_entity.pdbx_description
1 polymer ?
#
loop_
_entity_poly.entity_id
_entity_poly.type
_entity_poly.pdbx_seq_one_letter_code
_entity_poly.pdbx_strand_id
1 'polypeptide(L)'
;MKRSTLLLLFALISSCAICVGQKTLRTSSADAARGERGKEIFVSHGCARCHDEDGNKKLTDGTTLIQRLSKSTDPEARLQTRLQDRQERHAVMMHLQETIKRLQSSTHSR
;
A
#
# COMPACT_ATOMS: atom_id res chain seq x y z
N MET A 1 17.89 -55.09 -35.04
CA MET A 1 18.30 -53.72 -35.43
C MET A 1 17.90 -52.78 -34.30
N LYS A 2 18.89 -52.27 -33.56
CA LYS A 2 18.73 -51.51 -32.31
C LYS A 2 18.39 -50.05 -32.67
N ARG A 3 17.19 -49.57 -32.34
CA ARG A 3 16.84 -48.15 -32.42
C ARG A 3 17.22 -47.49 -31.09
N SER A 4 18.53 -47.35 -30.92
CA SER A 4 19.13 -46.50 -29.90
C SER A 4 18.78 -45.03 -30.16
N THR A 5 18.75 -44.27 -29.06
CA THR A 5 19.12 -42.84 -29.01
C THR A 5 18.26 -41.87 -29.81
N LEU A 6 17.13 -41.47 -29.21
CA LEU A 6 16.64 -40.09 -29.36
C LEU A 6 16.09 -39.56 -28.02
N LEU A 7 16.83 -39.84 -26.94
CA LEU A 7 16.82 -39.07 -25.69
C LEU A 7 18.11 -38.26 -25.69
N LEU A 8 18.09 -37.03 -26.19
CA LEU A 8 19.11 -36.00 -25.97
C LEU A 8 18.72 -34.78 -26.81
N LEU A 9 18.17 -33.73 -26.16
CA LEU A 9 18.26 -32.30 -26.51
C LEU A 9 17.32 -31.40 -25.67
N PHE A 10 16.96 -31.79 -24.44
CA PHE A 10 16.35 -30.88 -23.44
C PHE A 10 17.33 -30.59 -22.28
N ALA A 11 18.61 -30.38 -22.61
CA ALA A 11 19.69 -30.23 -21.63
C ALA A 11 20.53 -28.96 -21.80
N LEU A 12 19.92 -27.82 -22.21
CA LEU A 12 20.61 -26.51 -22.27
C LEU A 12 19.71 -25.30 -21.92
N ILE A 13 18.80 -25.46 -20.94
CA ILE A 13 18.30 -24.29 -20.17
C ILE A 13 18.68 -24.51 -18.70
N SER A 14 19.96 -24.86 -18.50
CA SER A 14 20.65 -24.81 -17.22
C SER A 14 21.48 -23.54 -17.20
N SER A 15 20.87 -22.41 -16.82
CA SER A 15 21.55 -21.21 -16.27
C SER A 15 20.59 -20.03 -16.19
N CYS A 16 19.81 -19.97 -15.11
CA CYS A 16 19.77 -18.80 -14.25
C CYS A 16 18.96 -19.20 -13.01
N ALA A 17 19.66 -19.69 -12.00
CA ALA A 17 19.09 -19.77 -10.67
C ALA A 17 18.68 -18.34 -10.25
N ILE A 18 17.38 -18.10 -10.24
CA ILE A 18 16.65 -17.39 -9.19
C ILE A 18 17.32 -16.08 -8.73
N CYS A 19 16.92 -14.96 -9.35
CA CYS A 19 16.91 -13.66 -8.68
C CYS A 19 15.52 -13.38 -8.05
N VAL A 20 14.85 -14.40 -7.48
CA VAL A 20 13.65 -14.21 -6.65
C VAL A 20 14.10 -13.77 -5.26
N GLY A 21 14.59 -12.53 -5.17
CA GLY A 21 15.06 -11.95 -3.91
C GLY A 21 15.05 -10.41 -3.87
N GLN A 22 14.94 -9.75 -5.03
CA GLN A 22 15.00 -8.29 -5.12
C GLN A 22 13.62 -7.60 -5.11
N LYS A 23 12.52 -8.35 -5.25
CA LYS A 23 11.17 -7.78 -5.41
C LYS A 23 10.64 -7.18 -4.10
N THR A 24 10.97 -7.77 -2.96
CA THR A 24 10.45 -7.33 -1.64
C THR A 24 11.10 -6.02 -1.19
N LEU A 25 12.42 -5.90 -1.26
CA LEU A 25 13.16 -4.72 -0.80
C LEU A 25 12.90 -3.46 -1.63
N ARG A 26 12.80 -3.59 -2.96
CA ARG A 26 12.47 -2.45 -3.85
C ARG A 26 11.05 -1.94 -3.63
N THR A 27 10.11 -2.84 -3.33
CA THR A 27 8.71 -2.50 -3.09
C THR A 27 8.57 -1.70 -1.79
N SER A 28 9.21 -2.14 -0.69
CA SER A 28 9.14 -1.43 0.59
C SER A 28 9.71 -0.01 0.54
N SER A 29 10.84 0.20 -0.17
CA SER A 29 11.42 1.55 -0.31
C SER A 29 10.55 2.46 -1.18
N ALA A 30 10.01 1.94 -2.29
CA ALA A 30 9.12 2.70 -3.15
C ALA A 30 7.79 3.04 -2.44
N ASP A 31 7.26 2.11 -1.64
CA ASP A 31 6.03 2.33 -0.87
C ASP A 31 6.26 3.35 0.26
N ALA A 32 7.40 3.30 0.94
CA ALA A 32 7.78 4.33 1.92
C ALA A 32 7.86 5.73 1.28
N ALA A 33 8.50 5.83 0.11
CA ALA A 33 8.57 7.10 -0.64
C ALA A 33 7.18 7.60 -1.08
N ARG A 34 6.28 6.70 -1.48
CA ARG A 34 4.88 7.03 -1.80
C ARG A 34 4.10 7.48 -0.57
N GLY A 35 4.33 6.85 0.57
CA GLY A 35 3.76 7.25 1.86
C GLY A 35 4.17 8.67 2.25
N GLU A 36 5.47 9.00 2.15
CA GLU A 36 5.95 10.35 2.45
C GLU A 36 5.34 11.39 1.51
N ARG A 37 5.33 11.12 0.20
CA ARG A 37 4.64 11.99 -0.76
C ARG A 37 3.14 12.15 -0.42
N GLY A 38 2.49 11.07 0.03
CA GLY A 38 1.13 11.08 0.51
C GLY A 38 0.93 12.01 1.71
N LYS A 39 1.87 12.01 2.65
CA LYS A 39 1.87 12.91 3.81
C LYS A 39 1.94 14.38 3.37
N GLU A 40 2.86 14.70 2.46
CA GLU A 40 3.01 16.06 1.91
C GLU A 40 1.72 16.54 1.23
N ILE A 41 1.10 15.68 0.42
CA ILE A 41 -0.19 15.98 -0.24
C ILE A 41 -1.28 16.18 0.82
N PHE A 42 -1.36 15.31 1.82
CA PHE A 42 -2.36 15.40 2.88
C PHE A 42 -2.26 16.71 3.66
N VAL A 43 -1.05 17.16 3.99
CA VAL A 43 -0.80 18.44 4.66
C VAL A 43 -1.07 19.63 3.74
N SER A 44 -0.60 19.58 2.49
CA SER A 44 -0.73 20.69 1.54
C SER A 44 -2.17 20.96 1.10
N HIS A 45 -3.00 19.92 0.95
CA HIS A 45 -4.45 20.04 0.75
C HIS A 45 -5.20 20.49 2.02
N GLY A 46 -4.50 20.67 3.14
CA GLY A 46 -5.05 21.19 4.38
C GLY A 46 -5.83 20.17 5.22
N CYS A 47 -5.79 18.87 4.88
CA CYS A 47 -6.52 17.82 5.60
C CYS A 47 -6.11 17.76 7.08
N ALA A 48 -4.83 17.93 7.37
CA ALA A 48 -4.27 17.90 8.72
C ALA A 48 -4.86 18.97 9.66
N ARG A 49 -5.40 20.08 9.13
CA ARG A 49 -6.04 21.13 9.94
C ARG A 49 -7.23 20.61 10.72
N CYS A 50 -7.98 19.67 10.12
CA CYS A 50 -9.16 19.08 10.72
C CYS A 50 -8.89 17.68 11.27
N HIS A 51 -7.96 16.94 10.68
CA HIS A 51 -7.78 15.51 10.94
C HIS A 51 -6.48 15.14 11.68
N ASP A 52 -5.58 16.10 11.98
CA ASP A 52 -4.16 15.91 12.34
C ASP A 52 -3.33 15.23 11.23
N GLU A 53 -2.00 15.21 11.36
CA GLU A 53 -1.10 14.69 10.30
C GLU A 53 -1.33 13.21 9.97
N ASP A 54 -1.83 12.42 10.93
CA ASP A 54 -2.02 10.97 10.80
C ASP A 54 -3.50 10.59 10.57
N GLY A 55 -4.39 11.58 10.48
CA GLY A 55 -5.84 11.36 10.34
C GLY A 55 -6.53 10.89 11.63
N ASN A 56 -5.85 10.93 12.77
CA ASN A 56 -6.28 10.33 14.03
C ASN A 56 -7.03 11.28 14.96
N LYS A 57 -7.18 12.54 14.57
CA LYS A 57 -7.87 13.51 15.41
C LYS A 57 -9.34 13.11 15.56
N LYS A 58 -9.80 13.04 16.81
CA LYS A 58 -11.22 12.86 17.09
C LYS A 58 -11.99 14.10 16.65
N LEU A 59 -13.03 13.85 15.86
CA LEU A 59 -14.01 14.85 15.45
C LEU A 59 -15.10 14.99 16.53
N THR A 60 -16.00 15.95 16.33
CA THR A 60 -17.10 16.24 17.26
C THR A 60 -18.03 15.07 17.50
N ASP A 61 -18.19 14.17 16.53
CA ASP A 61 -18.99 12.94 16.66
C ASP A 61 -18.21 11.76 17.27
N GLY A 62 -17.01 12.01 17.81
CA GLY A 62 -16.20 11.02 18.51
C GLY A 62 -15.41 10.07 17.61
N THR A 63 -15.58 10.14 16.29
CA THR A 63 -14.85 9.31 15.31
C THR A 63 -13.60 10.00 14.77
N THR A 64 -12.67 9.23 14.20
CA THR A 64 -11.51 9.74 13.45
C THR A 64 -11.65 9.49 11.96
N LEU A 65 -10.85 10.16 11.12
CA LEU A 65 -10.80 9.85 9.69
C LEU A 65 -10.39 8.40 9.46
N ILE A 66 -9.36 7.94 10.19
CA ILE A 66 -8.86 6.56 10.13
C ILE A 66 -9.96 5.54 10.45
N GLN A 67 -10.76 5.76 11.49
CA GLN A 67 -11.86 4.84 11.83
C GLN A 67 -12.93 4.75 10.74
N ARG A 68 -13.17 5.83 9.99
CA ARG A 68 -14.13 5.83 8.89
C ARG A 68 -13.57 5.13 7.67
N LEU A 69 -12.31 5.42 7.32
CA LEU A 69 -11.63 4.78 6.19
C LEU A 69 -11.46 3.27 6.44
N SER A 70 -11.12 2.86 7.66
CA SER A 70 -10.93 1.44 8.02
C SER A 70 -12.20 0.61 7.90
N LYS A 71 -13.38 1.24 7.91
CA LYS A 71 -14.69 0.59 7.77
C LYS A 71 -15.24 0.64 6.35
N SER A 72 -14.58 1.36 5.44
CA SER A 72 -15.06 1.53 4.08
C SER A 72 -14.58 0.39 3.18
N THR A 73 -15.47 -0.12 2.34
CA THR A 73 -15.11 -1.09 1.28
C THR A 73 -14.20 -0.47 0.21
N ASP A 74 -14.30 0.85 -0.01
CA ASP A 74 -13.45 1.60 -0.94
C ASP A 74 -12.98 2.91 -0.29
N PRO A 75 -11.89 2.86 0.50
CA PRO A 75 -11.40 4.03 1.22
C PRO A 75 -10.82 5.10 0.27
N GLU A 76 -10.27 4.72 -0.90
CA GLU A 76 -9.76 5.69 -1.86
C GLU A 76 -10.90 6.51 -2.48
N ALA A 77 -12.04 5.90 -2.83
CA ALA A 77 -13.19 6.64 -3.34
C ALA A 77 -13.75 7.66 -2.34
N ARG A 78 -13.60 7.42 -1.02
CA ARG A 78 -14.02 8.39 0.00
C ARG A 78 -13.20 9.69 -0.06
N LEU A 79 -11.92 9.58 -0.41
CA LEU A 79 -11.02 10.73 -0.53
C LEU A 79 -11.33 11.60 -1.76
N GLN A 80 -12.03 11.06 -2.77
CA GLN A 80 -12.34 11.78 -4.02
C GLN A 80 -13.16 13.06 -3.82
N THR A 81 -13.93 13.15 -2.74
CA THR A 81 -14.70 14.36 -2.44
C THR A 81 -13.83 15.61 -2.24
N ARG A 82 -12.57 15.44 -1.82
CA ARG A 82 -11.61 16.52 -1.58
C ARG A 82 -10.34 16.43 -2.42
N LEU A 83 -10.04 15.25 -2.97
CA LEU A 83 -8.80 14.98 -3.70
C LEU A 83 -9.12 14.33 -5.06
N GLN A 84 -9.18 15.15 -6.12
CA GLN A 84 -9.67 14.70 -7.43
C GLN A 84 -8.63 13.90 -8.24
N ASP A 85 -7.34 14.20 -8.06
CA ASP A 85 -6.29 13.46 -8.76
C ASP A 85 -6.16 12.03 -8.21
N ARG A 86 -6.17 11.05 -9.12
CA ARG A 86 -6.13 9.62 -8.75
C ARG A 86 -4.79 9.23 -8.13
N GLN A 87 -3.68 9.76 -8.63
CA GLN A 87 -2.36 9.42 -8.11
C GLN A 87 -2.15 10.05 -6.73
N GLU A 88 -2.61 11.28 -6.53
CA GLU A 88 -2.56 11.94 -5.23
C GLU A 88 -3.41 11.20 -4.19
N ARG A 89 -4.63 10.78 -4.55
CA ARG A 89 -5.45 9.94 -3.66
C ARG A 89 -4.75 8.66 -3.25
N HIS A 90 -4.17 7.97 -4.22
CA HIS A 90 -3.46 6.73 -3.94
C HIS A 90 -2.25 6.97 -3.03
N ALA A 91 -1.47 8.02 -3.27
CA ALA A 91 -0.35 8.39 -2.40
C ALA A 91 -0.81 8.72 -0.97
N VAL A 92 -1.87 9.53 -0.81
CA VAL A 92 -2.46 9.81 0.50
C VAL A 92 -2.97 8.53 1.17
N MET A 93 -3.52 7.58 0.42
CA MET A 93 -3.93 6.31 0.98
C MET A 93 -2.72 5.50 1.48
N MET A 94 -1.61 5.49 0.75
CA MET A 94 -0.37 4.85 1.21
C MET A 94 0.14 5.46 2.54
N HIS A 95 0.02 6.78 2.72
CA HIS A 95 0.34 7.44 4.00
C HIS A 95 -0.56 6.93 5.14
N LEU A 96 -1.89 6.94 4.94
CA LEU A 96 -2.86 6.62 5.99
C LEU A 96 -2.96 5.10 6.28
N GLN A 97 -2.51 4.24 5.37
CA GLN A 97 -2.60 2.77 5.48
C GLN A 97 -1.92 2.21 6.73
N GLU A 98 -0.76 2.73 7.09
CA GLU A 98 0.00 2.25 8.24
C GLU A 98 -0.79 2.49 9.55
N THR A 99 -1.45 3.65 9.65
CA THR A 99 -2.31 3.95 10.79
C THR A 99 -3.58 3.09 10.82
N ILE A 100 -4.21 2.84 9.67
CA ILE A 100 -5.35 1.91 9.56
C ILE A 100 -4.96 0.51 10.01
N LYS A 101 -3.81 0.01 9.56
CA LYS A 101 -3.30 -1.32 9.90
C LYS A 101 -3.09 -1.48 11.41
N ARG A 102 -2.51 -0.46 12.07
CA ARG A 102 -2.37 -0.43 13.54
C ARG A 102 -3.72 -0.44 14.28
N LEU A 103 -4.70 0.31 13.78
CA LEU A 103 -6.04 0.30 14.37
C LEU A 103 -6.67 -1.10 14.26
N GLN A 104 -6.58 -1.74 13.10
CA GLN A 104 -7.13 -3.07 12.87
C GLN A 104 -6.44 -4.15 13.73
N SER A 105 -5.10 -4.11 13.86
CA SER A 105 -4.39 -5.06 14.72
C SER A 105 -4.81 -4.91 16.20
N SER A 106 -4.98 -3.68 16.69
CA SER A 106 -5.43 -3.43 18.07
C SER A 106 -6.86 -3.91 18.35
N THR A 107 -7.71 -3.98 17.31
CA THR A 107 -9.09 -4.45 17.42
C THR A 107 -9.17 -5.98 17.42
N HIS A 108 -8.30 -6.66 16.68
CA HIS A 108 -8.30 -8.13 16.58
C HIS A 108 -7.67 -8.83 17.80
N SER A 109 -6.89 -8.13 18.62
CA SER A 109 -6.29 -8.67 19.85
C SER A 109 -7.19 -8.55 21.09
N ARG A 110 -8.46 -8.20 20.94
CA ARG A 110 -9.46 -8.10 22.02
C ARG A 110 -10.61 -9.07 21.76
#